data_AF-T1BA50-F1
#
_entry.id   AF-T1BA50-F1
#
_cell.length_a   1.000
_cell.length_b   1.000
_cell.length_c   1.000
_cell.angle_alpha   90.00
_cell.angle_beta   90.00
_cell.angle_gamma   90.00
#
_symmetry.space_group_name_H-M   'P 1'
#
loop_
_entity.id
_entity.type
_entity.pdbx_description
1 polymer ?
#
loop_
_entity_poly.entity_id
_entity_poly.type
_entity_poly.pdbx_seq_one_letter_code
_entity_poly.pdbx_strand_id
1 'polypeptide(L)'
;GTERSAAIEAVSMDLGPAYAKSVRATGHAPQAIICYDPFHCVQLATKALDTVRRQAWQEMRILPDPTLAKRFKGARWCLLKNPVDLTDKQATTLRKIRRRGGEVWRAYALKEALRAVFAGDLSEDEVAALLDRFCSKASRSGLKPFITLSRTIAKHRAGILAAVHLGINNARHEALNGRVRLIMKRAYGFHSAKSALALIMLTIGPVDHVLPHERPAWGQHPLLCLNRRRCRPSNRYAYRYRTGPRLPL
;
A
#
# COMPACT_ATOMS: atom_id res chain seq x y z
N GLY A 1 -13.51 19.76 -4.19
CA GLY A 1 -14.67 20.46 -4.75
C GLY A 1 -15.74 19.43 -5.04
N THR A 2 -17.01 19.80 -4.93
CA THR A 2 -18.17 18.90 -5.03
C THR A 2 -18.18 18.09 -6.34
N GLU A 3 -17.90 18.71 -7.47
CA GLU A 3 -17.85 18.05 -8.79
C GLU A 3 -16.81 16.93 -8.83
N ARG A 4 -15.57 17.20 -8.36
CA ARG A 4 -14.50 16.19 -8.34
C ARG A 4 -14.82 15.06 -7.37
N SER A 5 -15.45 15.36 -6.24
CA SER A 5 -15.84 14.32 -5.28
C SER A 5 -16.93 13.43 -5.85
N ALA A 6 -17.88 13.97 -6.61
CA ALA A 6 -18.95 13.22 -7.27
C ALA A 6 -18.44 12.27 -8.37
N ALA A 7 -17.34 12.62 -9.04
CA ALA A 7 -16.68 11.78 -10.04
C ALA A 7 -15.89 10.60 -9.45
N ILE A 8 -15.77 10.49 -8.12
CA ILE A 8 -15.09 9.36 -7.49
C ILE A 8 -16.06 8.17 -7.43
N GLU A 9 -15.71 7.11 -8.14
CA GLU A 9 -16.51 5.87 -8.22
C GLU A 9 -16.14 4.87 -7.12
N ALA A 10 -14.86 4.79 -6.75
CA ALA A 10 -14.36 3.88 -5.73
C ALA A 10 -13.18 4.47 -4.95
N VAL A 11 -13.07 4.10 -3.68
CA VAL A 11 -11.97 4.52 -2.79
C VAL A 11 -11.38 3.30 -2.11
N SER A 12 -10.10 3.03 -2.35
CA SER A 12 -9.33 2.05 -1.59
C SER A 12 -8.82 2.65 -0.29
N MET A 13 -8.95 1.91 0.81
CA MET A 13 -8.54 2.35 2.14
C MET A 13 -8.24 1.20 3.10
N ASP A 14 -7.59 1.54 4.20
CA ASP A 14 -7.41 0.67 5.36
C ASP A 14 -8.73 0.35 6.05
N LEU A 15 -8.75 -0.70 6.88
CA LEU A 15 -9.91 -1.12 7.69
C LEU A 15 -10.27 -0.15 8.84
N GLY A 16 -9.61 1.01 8.94
CA GLY A 16 -9.81 2.01 9.99
C GLY A 16 -11.14 2.77 9.82
N PRO A 17 -11.90 3.03 10.91
CA PRO A 17 -13.21 3.66 10.81
C PRO A 17 -13.14 5.14 10.37
N ALA A 18 -12.02 5.82 10.60
CA ALA A 18 -11.87 7.25 10.29
C ALA A 18 -11.99 7.54 8.79
N TYR A 19 -11.38 6.72 7.93
CA TYR A 19 -11.44 6.91 6.48
C TYR A 19 -12.84 6.68 5.93
N ALA A 20 -13.50 5.61 6.36
CA ALA A 20 -14.88 5.33 5.96
C ALA A 20 -15.84 6.43 6.41
N LYS A 21 -15.64 6.99 7.62
CA LYS A 21 -16.41 8.13 8.11
C LYS A 21 -16.19 9.38 7.25
N SER A 22 -14.94 9.63 6.84
CA SER A 22 -14.62 10.75 5.95
C SER A 22 -15.27 10.59 4.58
N VAL A 23 -15.15 9.42 3.93
CA VAL A 23 -15.75 9.20 2.61
C VAL A 23 -17.27 9.40 2.62
N ARG A 24 -17.93 8.93 3.68
CA ARG A 24 -19.39 9.05 3.86
C ARG A 24 -19.88 10.43 4.32
N ALA A 25 -18.97 11.37 4.63
CA ALA A 25 -19.37 12.69 5.09
C ALA A 25 -20.05 13.50 3.96
N THR A 26 -21.01 14.34 4.34
CA THR A 26 -21.69 15.24 3.41
C THR A 26 -20.68 16.15 2.71
N GLY A 27 -20.76 16.25 1.37
CA GLY A 27 -19.83 17.04 0.56
C GLY A 27 -18.50 16.34 0.23
N HIS A 28 -18.30 15.11 0.69
CA HIS A 28 -17.20 14.25 0.27
C HIS A 28 -17.67 13.34 -0.87
N ALA A 29 -17.43 12.02 -0.80
CA ALA A 29 -17.77 11.07 -1.86
C ALA A 29 -18.61 9.90 -1.32
N PRO A 30 -19.80 10.16 -0.75
CA PRO A 30 -20.64 9.12 -0.15
C PRO A 30 -21.14 8.09 -1.17
N GLN A 31 -21.17 8.44 -2.46
CA GLN A 31 -21.52 7.54 -3.56
C GLN A 31 -20.42 6.54 -3.92
N ALA A 32 -19.17 6.81 -3.51
CA ALA A 32 -18.04 5.98 -3.89
C ALA A 32 -18.08 4.62 -3.18
N ILE A 33 -17.78 3.55 -3.92
CA ILE A 33 -17.66 2.20 -3.39
C ILE A 33 -16.41 2.14 -2.51
N ILE A 34 -16.58 1.81 -1.23
CA ILE A 34 -15.47 1.64 -0.30
C ILE A 34 -14.84 0.27 -0.52
N CYS A 35 -13.60 0.27 -0.96
CA CYS A 35 -12.76 -0.90 -1.18
C CYS A 35 -11.77 -1.04 -0.02
N TYR A 36 -11.81 -2.15 0.72
CA TYR A 36 -10.83 -2.41 1.77
C TYR A 36 -9.71 -3.27 1.21
N ASP A 37 -8.48 -2.73 1.20
CA ASP A 37 -7.35 -3.41 0.60
C ASP A 37 -7.04 -4.75 1.33
N PRO A 38 -7.07 -5.89 0.61
CA PRO A 38 -6.76 -7.21 1.15
C PRO A 38 -5.42 -7.32 1.88
N PHE A 39 -4.44 -6.48 1.54
CA PHE A 39 -3.16 -6.41 2.24
C PHE A 39 -3.34 -6.18 3.75
N HIS A 40 -4.28 -5.32 4.16
CA HIS A 40 -4.53 -5.07 5.57
C HIS A 40 -5.17 -6.26 6.28
N CYS A 41 -5.95 -7.09 5.58
CA CYS A 41 -6.46 -8.34 6.14
C CYS A 41 -5.31 -9.30 6.48
N VAL A 42 -4.35 -9.47 5.55
CA VAL A 42 -3.15 -10.30 5.77
C VAL A 42 -2.24 -9.69 6.85
N GLN A 43 -2.14 -8.37 6.91
CA GLN A 43 -1.39 -7.67 7.95
C GLN A 43 -2.00 -7.90 9.34
N LEU A 44 -3.32 -7.87 9.48
CA LEU A 44 -4.01 -8.19 10.73
C LEU A 44 -3.81 -9.67 11.12
N ALA A 45 -3.85 -10.61 10.17
CA ALA A 45 -3.52 -12.01 10.44
C ALA A 45 -2.08 -12.20 10.92
N THR A 46 -1.14 -11.44 10.35
CA THR A 46 0.26 -11.46 10.78
C THR A 46 0.41 -10.91 12.21
N LYS A 47 -0.31 -9.84 12.54
CA LYS A 47 -0.38 -9.30 13.93
C LYS A 47 -1.01 -10.32 14.88
N ALA A 48 -2.09 -10.99 14.48
CA ALA A 48 -2.75 -12.02 15.28
C ALA A 48 -1.83 -13.22 15.57
N LEU A 49 -1.09 -13.68 14.56
CA LEU A 49 -0.03 -14.70 14.73
C LEU A 49 1.06 -14.23 15.70
N ASP A 50 1.54 -12.99 15.59
CA ASP A 50 2.56 -12.49 16.52
C ASP A 50 2.06 -12.43 17.96
N THR A 51 0.77 -12.12 18.19
CA THR A 51 0.14 -12.17 19.51
C THR A 51 0.15 -13.59 20.08
N VAL A 52 -0.33 -14.59 19.32
CA VAL A 52 -0.32 -16.00 19.77
C VAL A 52 1.10 -16.48 20.03
N ARG A 53 2.05 -16.13 19.15
CA ARG A 53 3.47 -16.45 19.32
C ARG A 53 4.05 -15.82 20.60
N ARG A 54 3.69 -14.58 20.92
CA ARG A 54 4.14 -13.90 22.16
C ARG A 54 3.58 -14.60 23.39
N GLN A 55 2.31 -14.99 23.38
CA GLN A 55 1.67 -15.74 24.48
C GLN A 55 2.40 -17.07 24.72
N ALA A 56 2.58 -17.87 23.67
CA ALA A 56 3.33 -19.13 23.77
C ALA A 56 4.77 -18.93 24.28
N TRP A 57 5.45 -17.84 23.86
CA TRP A 57 6.78 -17.52 24.37
C TRP A 57 6.78 -17.13 25.85
N GLN A 58 5.76 -16.39 26.31
CA GLN A 58 5.59 -16.01 27.71
C GLN A 58 5.33 -17.23 28.60
N GLU A 59 4.47 -18.16 28.16
CA GLU A 59 4.21 -19.43 28.85
C GLU A 59 5.50 -20.25 29.00
N MET A 60 6.28 -20.37 27.92
CA MET A 60 7.57 -21.08 27.97
C MET A 60 8.59 -20.42 28.90
N ARG A 61 8.47 -19.12 29.18
CA ARG A 61 9.39 -18.40 30.06
C ARG A 61 9.12 -18.68 31.55
N ILE A 62 7.91 -19.11 31.90
CA ILE A 62 7.51 -19.44 33.27
C ILE A 62 7.89 -20.89 33.62
N LEU A 63 8.14 -21.73 32.61
CA LEU A 63 8.56 -23.11 32.82
C LEU A 63 9.99 -23.21 33.39
N PRO A 64 10.29 -24.29 34.14
CA PRO A 64 11.61 -24.47 34.77
C PRO A 64 12.80 -24.55 33.79
N ASP A 65 12.56 -24.86 32.52
CA ASP A 65 13.61 -24.93 31.48
C ASP A 65 13.73 -23.60 30.70
N PRO A 66 14.70 -22.74 31.03
CA PRO A 66 14.90 -21.46 30.33
C PRO A 66 15.40 -21.62 28.89
N THR A 67 15.91 -22.80 28.51
CA THR A 67 16.43 -23.04 27.16
C THR A 67 15.30 -23.12 26.13
N LEU A 68 14.11 -23.55 26.54
CA LEU A 68 12.92 -23.67 25.71
C LEU A 68 12.50 -22.31 25.12
N ALA A 69 12.39 -21.29 25.98
CA ALA A 69 12.03 -19.94 25.58
C ALA A 69 13.10 -19.30 24.67
N LYS A 70 14.39 -19.56 24.92
CA LYS A 70 15.50 -19.07 24.09
C LYS A 70 15.47 -19.68 22.69
N ARG A 71 15.24 -21.00 22.59
CA ARG A 71 15.08 -21.70 21.30
C ARG A 71 13.85 -21.20 20.52
N PHE A 72 12.73 -20.99 21.20
CA PHE A 72 11.50 -20.51 20.57
C PHE A 72 11.61 -19.05 20.07
N LYS A 73 12.38 -18.18 20.76
CA LYS A 73 12.62 -16.80 20.30
C LYS A 73 13.24 -16.75 18.88
N GLY A 74 14.13 -17.70 18.57
CA GLY A 74 14.75 -17.83 17.25
C GLY A 74 13.78 -18.23 16.12
N ALA A 75 12.63 -18.80 16.46
CA ALA A 75 11.62 -19.23 15.49
C ALA A 75 10.74 -18.11 14.93
N ARG A 76 10.86 -16.87 15.43
CA ARG A 76 10.05 -15.73 14.94
C ARG A 76 10.11 -15.57 13.42
N TRP A 77 11.31 -15.65 12.85
CA TRP A 77 11.52 -15.36 11.43
C TRP A 77 10.95 -16.42 10.50
N CYS A 78 10.92 -17.70 10.91
CA CYS A 78 10.32 -18.74 10.07
C CYS A 78 8.78 -18.67 10.01
N LEU A 79 8.15 -17.98 10.96
CA LEU A 79 6.70 -17.78 11.00
C LEU A 79 6.24 -16.54 10.21
N LEU A 80 7.11 -15.53 10.07
CA LEU A 80 6.76 -14.25 9.44
C LEU A 80 7.03 -14.23 7.93
N LYS A 81 8.09 -14.90 7.49
CA LYS A 81 8.47 -14.96 6.08
C LYS A 81 7.48 -15.79 5.26
N ASN A 82 7.43 -15.49 3.97
CA ASN A 82 6.79 -16.34 2.98
C ASN A 82 7.47 -17.72 2.97
N PRO A 83 6.72 -18.84 2.89
CA PRO A 83 7.30 -20.18 2.78
C PRO A 83 8.43 -20.33 1.74
N VAL A 84 8.31 -19.66 0.58
CA VAL A 84 9.32 -19.73 -0.49
C VAL A 84 10.60 -18.93 -0.20
N ASP A 85 10.56 -18.00 0.75
CA ASP A 85 11.68 -17.12 1.12
C ASP A 85 12.43 -17.62 2.38
N LEU A 86 12.11 -18.83 2.85
CA LEU A 86 12.71 -19.44 4.02
C LEU A 86 14.08 -20.03 3.68
N THR A 87 15.07 -19.78 4.54
CA THR A 87 16.33 -20.54 4.47
C THR A 87 16.10 -21.98 4.95
N ASP A 88 16.99 -22.92 4.59
CA ASP A 88 16.86 -24.33 5.00
C ASP A 88 16.74 -24.51 6.52
N LYS A 89 17.49 -23.71 7.28
CA LYS A 89 17.42 -23.66 8.74
C LYS A 89 16.04 -23.20 9.23
N GLN A 90 15.47 -22.18 8.58
CA GLN A 90 14.15 -21.66 8.90
C GLN A 90 13.04 -22.66 8.52
N ALA A 91 13.12 -23.28 7.34
CA ALA A 91 12.19 -24.31 6.88
C ALA A 91 12.22 -25.55 7.80
N THR A 92 13.41 -25.97 8.24
CA THR A 92 13.56 -27.07 9.22
C THR A 92 12.90 -26.72 10.55
N THR A 93 13.09 -25.48 11.03
CA THR A 93 12.46 -25.00 12.26
C THR A 93 10.94 -24.97 12.13
N LEU A 94 10.41 -24.48 11.00
CA LEU A 94 8.98 -24.48 10.72
C LEU A 94 8.40 -25.90 10.69
N ARG A 95 9.11 -26.87 10.08
CA ARG A 95 8.72 -28.29 10.11
C ARG A 95 8.65 -28.85 11.53
N LYS A 96 9.59 -28.47 12.40
CA LYS A 96 9.55 -28.87 13.83
C LYS A 96 8.32 -28.29 14.54
N ILE A 97 7.98 -27.02 14.28
CA ILE A 97 6.79 -26.38 14.84
C ILE A 97 5.52 -27.08 14.34
N ARG A 98 5.44 -27.39 13.04
CA ARG A 98 4.34 -28.16 12.46
C ARG A 98 4.16 -29.52 13.12
N ARG A 99 5.25 -30.27 13.31
CA ARG A 99 5.22 -31.60 13.95
C ARG A 99 4.75 -31.53 15.40
N ARG A 100 5.18 -30.51 16.15
CA ARG A 100 4.74 -30.27 17.52
C ARG A 100 3.27 -29.80 17.59
N GLY A 101 2.80 -29.13 16.55
CA GLY A 101 1.45 -28.60 16.48
C GLY A 101 1.20 -27.47 17.48
N GLY A 102 0.03 -27.48 18.09
CA GLY A 102 -0.39 -26.47 19.06
C GLY A 102 -0.86 -25.15 18.45
N GLU A 103 -1.05 -24.16 19.32
CA GLU A 103 -1.67 -22.88 18.98
C GLU A 103 -0.89 -22.08 17.94
N VAL A 104 0.44 -22.07 18.05
CA VAL A 104 1.33 -21.32 17.13
C VAL A 104 1.24 -21.87 15.71
N TRP A 105 1.22 -23.19 15.55
CA TRP A 105 1.06 -23.81 14.24
C TRP A 105 -0.34 -23.55 13.67
N ARG A 106 -1.39 -23.64 14.50
CA ARG A 106 -2.77 -23.33 14.08
C ARG A 106 -2.92 -21.88 13.63
N ALA A 107 -2.33 -20.95 14.38
CA ALA A 107 -2.26 -19.53 14.03
C ALA A 107 -1.53 -19.31 12.70
N TYR A 108 -0.39 -19.97 12.51
CA TYR A 108 0.37 -19.89 11.27
C TYR A 108 -0.44 -20.40 10.07
N ALA A 109 -1.06 -21.58 10.20
CA ALA A 109 -1.90 -22.16 9.15
C ALA A 109 -3.09 -21.27 8.80
N LEU A 110 -3.72 -20.60 9.77
CA LEU A 110 -4.78 -19.63 9.51
C LEU A 110 -4.25 -18.41 8.74
N LYS A 111 -3.11 -17.85 9.14
CA LYS A 111 -2.49 -16.71 8.45
C LYS A 111 -2.15 -17.06 7.00
N GLU A 112 -1.52 -18.22 6.75
CA GLU A 112 -1.18 -18.64 5.39
C GLU A 112 -2.44 -18.95 4.57
N ALA A 113 -3.48 -19.56 5.18
CA ALA A 113 -4.75 -19.77 4.50
C ALA A 113 -5.38 -18.45 4.04
N LEU A 114 -5.42 -17.43 4.90
CA LEU A 114 -5.93 -16.11 4.52
C LEU A 114 -5.09 -15.46 3.42
N ARG A 115 -3.77 -15.59 3.49
CA ARG A 115 -2.88 -15.09 2.44
C ARG A 115 -3.17 -15.74 1.09
N ALA A 116 -3.39 -17.07 1.07
CA ALA A 116 -3.70 -17.80 -0.15
C ALA A 116 -5.01 -17.34 -0.81
N VAL A 117 -6.01 -16.91 -0.02
CA VAL A 117 -7.26 -16.33 -0.56
C VAL A 117 -7.00 -15.11 -1.46
N PHE A 118 -5.92 -14.37 -1.21
CA PHE A 118 -5.61 -13.13 -1.94
C PHE A 118 -4.35 -13.25 -2.81
N ALA A 119 -4.00 -14.47 -3.25
CA ALA A 119 -2.83 -14.71 -4.09
C ALA A 119 -3.00 -14.22 -5.55
N GLY A 120 -4.25 -13.98 -5.99
CA GLY A 120 -4.56 -13.40 -7.30
C GLY A 120 -4.84 -14.42 -8.41
N ASP A 121 -4.96 -15.69 -8.06
CA ASP A 121 -5.20 -16.84 -8.94
C ASP A 121 -6.63 -17.41 -8.82
N LEU A 122 -7.51 -16.70 -8.10
CA LEU A 122 -8.87 -17.14 -7.78
C LEU A 122 -9.90 -16.18 -8.38
N SER A 123 -11.04 -16.72 -8.80
CA SER A 123 -12.22 -15.93 -9.17
C SER A 123 -12.85 -15.25 -7.95
N GLU A 124 -13.67 -14.22 -8.18
CA GLU A 124 -14.35 -13.49 -7.11
C GLU A 124 -15.22 -14.41 -6.22
N ASP A 125 -15.95 -15.34 -6.83
CA ASP A 125 -16.79 -16.31 -6.12
C ASP A 125 -15.96 -17.26 -5.25
N GLU A 126 -14.80 -17.70 -5.75
CA GLU A 126 -13.87 -18.53 -5.00
C GLU A 126 -13.27 -17.77 -3.82
N VAL A 127 -12.89 -16.51 -4.02
CA VAL A 127 -12.42 -15.62 -2.96
C VAL A 127 -13.49 -15.45 -1.89
N ALA A 128 -14.74 -15.16 -2.28
CA ALA A 128 -15.85 -15.03 -1.35
C ALA A 128 -16.08 -16.31 -0.53
N ALA A 129 -16.15 -17.47 -1.18
CA ALA A 129 -16.34 -18.76 -0.53
C ALA A 129 -15.16 -19.12 0.40
N LEU A 130 -13.92 -18.85 -0.01
CA LEU A 130 -12.74 -19.09 0.82
C LEU A 130 -12.65 -18.13 2.01
N LEU A 131 -13.05 -16.88 1.83
CA LEU A 131 -13.09 -15.89 2.91
C LEU A 131 -14.13 -16.28 3.97
N ASP A 132 -15.29 -16.76 3.57
CA ASP A 132 -16.33 -17.25 4.49
C ASP A 132 -15.88 -18.51 5.23
N ARG A 133 -15.24 -19.46 4.52
CA ARG A 133 -14.61 -20.65 5.13
C ARG A 133 -13.50 -20.26 6.12
N PHE A 134 -12.67 -19.27 5.78
CA PHE A 134 -11.65 -18.75 6.68
C PHE A 134 -12.30 -18.18 7.95
N CYS A 135 -13.31 -17.32 7.83
CA CYS A 135 -14.01 -16.72 8.96
C CYS A 135 -14.63 -17.78 9.88
N SER A 136 -15.27 -18.80 9.30
CA SER A 136 -15.83 -19.94 10.05
C SER A 136 -14.77 -20.75 10.79
N LYS A 137 -13.60 -20.97 10.20
CA LYS A 137 -12.50 -21.71 10.83
C LYS A 137 -11.81 -20.88 11.92
N ALA A 138 -11.59 -19.59 11.67
CA ALA A 138 -10.94 -18.66 12.59
C ALA A 138 -11.80 -18.41 13.85
N SER A 139 -13.12 -18.29 13.71
CA SER A 139 -14.03 -18.09 14.84
C SER A 139 -14.08 -19.29 15.80
N ARG A 140 -13.85 -20.51 15.29
CA ARG A 140 -13.81 -21.76 16.08
C ARG A 140 -12.40 -22.21 16.47
N SER A 141 -11.39 -21.39 16.22
CA SER A 141 -9.97 -21.79 16.39
C SER A 141 -9.53 -21.91 17.86
N GLY A 142 -10.28 -21.32 18.79
CA GLY A 142 -9.88 -21.12 20.19
C GLY A 142 -8.88 -19.97 20.39
N LEU A 143 -8.38 -19.36 19.30
CA LEU A 143 -7.35 -18.32 19.36
C LEU A 143 -8.02 -16.94 19.38
N LYS A 144 -8.08 -16.30 20.55
CA LYS A 144 -8.72 -14.98 20.72
C LYS A 144 -8.34 -13.95 19.62
N PRO A 145 -7.05 -13.80 19.24
CA PRO A 145 -6.67 -12.87 18.16
C PRO A 145 -7.31 -13.19 16.79
N PHE A 146 -7.47 -14.47 16.44
CA PHE A 146 -8.09 -14.89 15.18
C PHE A 146 -9.62 -14.82 15.22
N ILE A 147 -10.24 -15.00 16.38
CA ILE A 147 -11.68 -14.76 16.57
C ILE A 147 -12.02 -13.28 16.36
N THR A 148 -11.18 -12.38 16.88
CA THR A 148 -11.34 -10.94 16.62
C THR A 148 -11.16 -10.64 15.13
N LEU A 149 -10.12 -11.20 14.51
CA LEU A 149 -9.87 -11.03 13.07
C LEU A 149 -11.06 -11.49 12.22
N SER A 150 -11.66 -12.66 12.53
CA SER A 150 -12.79 -13.17 11.76
C SER A 150 -14.00 -12.22 11.82
N ARG A 151 -14.25 -11.62 13.00
CA ARG A 151 -15.30 -10.60 13.16
C ARG A 151 -15.01 -9.34 12.36
N THR A 152 -13.75 -8.88 12.37
CA THR A 152 -13.33 -7.72 11.57
C THR A 152 -13.52 -7.99 10.07
N ILE A 153 -13.05 -9.13 9.56
CA ILE A 153 -13.22 -9.47 8.15
C ILE A 153 -14.70 -9.60 7.79
N ALA A 154 -15.50 -10.30 8.60
CA ALA A 154 -16.94 -10.42 8.37
C ALA A 154 -17.64 -9.05 8.31
N LYS A 155 -17.29 -8.12 9.21
CA LYS A 155 -17.82 -6.75 9.21
C LYS A 155 -17.49 -5.97 7.92
N HIS A 156 -16.31 -6.21 7.36
CA HIS A 156 -15.81 -5.48 6.19
C HIS A 156 -15.91 -6.28 4.89
N ARG A 157 -16.58 -7.44 4.91
CA ARG A 157 -16.64 -8.42 3.80
C ARG A 157 -17.00 -7.79 2.46
N ALA A 158 -18.07 -7.00 2.42
CA ALA A 158 -18.54 -6.37 1.19
C ALA A 158 -17.48 -5.46 0.54
N GLY A 159 -16.79 -4.64 1.35
CA GLY A 159 -15.74 -3.76 0.82
C GLY A 159 -14.45 -4.50 0.46
N ILE A 160 -14.16 -5.64 1.09
CA ILE A 160 -13.03 -6.50 0.71
C ILE A 160 -13.31 -7.14 -0.66
N LEU A 161 -14.52 -7.66 -0.88
CA LEU A 161 -14.89 -8.23 -2.18
C LEU A 161 -14.95 -7.17 -3.28
N ALA A 162 -15.44 -5.97 -2.97
CA ALA A 162 -15.39 -4.84 -3.92
C ALA A 162 -13.94 -4.50 -4.35
N ALA A 163 -12.97 -4.56 -3.44
CA ALA A 163 -11.56 -4.35 -3.77
C ALA A 163 -11.02 -5.42 -4.72
N VAL A 164 -11.44 -6.68 -4.53
CA VAL A 164 -11.06 -7.80 -5.40
C VAL A 164 -11.72 -7.66 -6.78
N HIS A 165 -13.02 -7.40 -6.82
CA HIS A 165 -13.79 -7.20 -8.05
C HIS A 165 -13.22 -6.07 -8.92
N LEU A 166 -12.95 -4.91 -8.31
CA LEU A 166 -12.46 -3.73 -9.03
C LEU A 166 -10.94 -3.73 -9.23
N GLY A 167 -10.21 -4.68 -8.62
CA GLY A 167 -8.74 -4.74 -8.68
C GLY A 167 -8.02 -3.54 -8.07
N ILE A 168 -8.66 -2.81 -7.15
CA ILE A 168 -8.13 -1.60 -6.54
C ILE A 168 -7.40 -1.94 -5.24
N ASN A 169 -6.19 -1.42 -5.06
CA ASN A 169 -5.40 -1.57 -3.84
C ASN A 169 -4.62 -0.28 -3.51
N ASN A 170 -4.00 -0.24 -2.33
CA ASN A 170 -3.24 0.90 -1.83
C ASN A 170 -1.77 0.91 -2.30
N ALA A 171 -1.32 -0.05 -3.14
CA ALA A 171 0.10 -0.21 -3.47
C ALA A 171 0.72 1.04 -4.10
N ARG A 172 0.00 1.71 -5.01
CA ARG A 172 0.45 2.97 -5.63
C ARG A 172 0.60 4.09 -4.60
N HIS A 173 -0.37 4.21 -3.70
CA HIS A 173 -0.33 5.18 -2.61
C HIS A 173 0.82 4.91 -1.64
N GLU A 174 1.09 3.64 -1.31
CA GLU A 174 2.21 3.26 -0.45
C GLU A 174 3.58 3.54 -1.10
N ALA A 175 3.71 3.28 -2.40
CA ALA A 175 4.92 3.63 -3.15
C ALA A 175 5.18 5.15 -3.12
N LEU A 176 4.12 5.95 -3.29
CA LEU A 176 4.21 7.41 -3.18
C LEU A 176 4.60 7.85 -1.77
N ASN A 177 3.97 7.28 -0.74
CA ASN A 177 4.30 7.55 0.67
C ASN A 177 5.76 7.18 1.00
N GLY A 178 6.28 6.12 0.38
CA GLY A 178 7.70 5.75 0.47
C GLY A 178 8.62 6.81 -0.13
N ARG A 179 8.31 7.30 -1.33
CA ARG A 179 9.07 8.39 -1.99
C ARG A 179 9.03 9.67 -1.16
N VAL A 180 7.87 10.07 -0.65
CA VAL A 180 7.74 11.22 0.27
C VAL A 180 8.64 11.05 1.48
N ARG A 181 8.58 9.90 2.17
CA ARG A 181 9.46 9.63 3.33
C ARG A 181 10.94 9.69 2.97
N LEU A 182 11.33 9.21 1.80
CA LEU A 182 12.72 9.30 1.33
C LEU A 182 13.15 10.75 1.10
N ILE A 183 12.30 11.58 0.48
CA ILE A 183 12.53 13.01 0.30
C ILE A 183 12.74 13.67 1.67
N MET A 184 11.84 13.42 2.63
CA MET A 184 11.96 13.96 3.98
C MET A 184 13.26 13.54 4.67
N LYS A 185 13.66 12.28 4.52
CA LYS A 185 14.90 11.75 5.11
C LYS A 185 16.15 12.37 4.50
N ARG A 186 16.17 12.60 3.18
CA ARG A 186 17.31 13.22 2.47
C ARG A 186 17.44 14.71 2.75
N ALA A 187 16.35 15.38 3.10
CA ALA A 187 16.35 16.80 3.44
C ALA A 187 16.87 17.10 4.85
N TYR A 188 17.01 16.09 5.73
CA TYR A 188 17.40 16.25 7.15
C TYR A 188 16.46 17.17 7.96
N GLY A 189 15.23 17.36 7.48
CA GLY A 189 14.23 18.24 8.09
C GLY A 189 13.92 19.46 7.22
N PHE A 190 12.74 20.04 7.43
CA PHE A 190 12.33 21.26 6.75
C PHE A 190 11.97 22.31 7.79
N HIS A 191 12.37 23.56 7.52
CA HIS A 191 12.00 24.71 8.34
C HIS A 191 10.51 25.09 8.24
N SER A 192 9.79 24.57 7.24
CA SER A 192 8.34 24.76 7.10
C SER A 192 7.65 23.62 6.33
N ALA A 193 6.37 23.43 6.58
CA ALA A 193 5.53 22.49 5.81
C ALA A 193 5.41 22.88 4.33
N LYS A 194 5.46 24.19 4.01
CA LYS A 194 5.44 24.68 2.63
C LYS A 194 6.69 24.25 1.85
N SER A 195 7.85 24.28 2.48
CA SER A 195 9.12 23.83 1.87
C SER A 195 9.08 22.33 1.58
N ALA A 196 8.55 21.53 2.51
CA ALA A 196 8.34 20.10 2.29
C ALA A 196 7.37 19.83 1.13
N LEU A 197 6.22 20.53 1.12
CA LEU A 197 5.22 20.40 0.06
C LEU A 197 5.77 20.80 -1.31
N ALA A 198 6.53 21.89 -1.40
CA ALA A 198 7.13 22.35 -2.64
C ALA A 198 8.10 21.31 -3.23
N LEU A 199 8.95 20.72 -2.39
CA LEU A 199 9.89 19.69 -2.86
C LEU A 199 9.17 18.40 -3.27
N ILE A 200 8.12 18.00 -2.54
CA ILE A 200 7.25 16.87 -2.92
C ILE A 200 6.62 17.15 -4.28
N MET A 201 6.00 18.32 -4.47
CA MET A 201 5.35 18.68 -5.74
C MET A 201 6.34 18.76 -6.90
N LEU A 202 7.54 19.29 -6.67
CA LEU A 202 8.63 19.35 -7.68
C LEU A 202 9.11 17.96 -8.09
N THR A 203 9.13 16.98 -7.17
CA THR A 203 9.73 15.67 -7.42
C THR A 203 8.73 14.65 -7.97
N ILE A 204 7.50 14.68 -7.45
CA ILE A 204 6.48 13.63 -7.70
C ILE A 204 5.07 14.21 -7.91
N GLY A 205 4.91 15.53 -7.89
CA GLY A 205 3.63 16.17 -8.18
C GLY A 205 3.33 16.17 -9.69
N PRO A 206 2.06 16.34 -10.08
CA PRO A 206 1.66 16.49 -11.47
C PRO A 206 1.96 17.93 -11.95
N VAL A 207 3.22 18.36 -11.87
CA VAL A 207 3.65 19.69 -12.29
C VAL A 207 4.45 19.55 -13.58
N ASP A 208 3.88 20.05 -14.68
CA ASP A 208 4.64 20.22 -15.91
C ASP A 208 5.53 21.45 -15.77
N HIS A 209 6.84 21.22 -15.71
CA HIS A 209 7.82 22.29 -15.65
C HIS A 209 8.22 22.69 -17.06
N VAL A 210 7.92 23.93 -17.45
CA VAL A 210 8.53 24.55 -18.63
C VAL A 210 9.85 25.17 -18.20
N LEU A 211 10.96 24.60 -18.66
CA LEU A 211 12.29 25.07 -18.32
C LEU A 211 12.51 26.48 -18.87
N PRO A 212 13.35 27.32 -18.24
CA PRO A 212 13.57 28.70 -18.70
C PRO A 212 13.94 28.84 -20.18
N HIS A 213 14.60 27.84 -20.77
CA HIS A 213 14.98 27.81 -22.19
C HIS A 213 13.89 27.24 -23.11
N GLU A 214 12.89 26.55 -22.57
CA GLU A 214 11.70 26.07 -23.29
C GLU A 214 10.59 27.14 -23.30
N ARG A 215 10.78 28.23 -22.55
CA ARG A 215 9.86 29.37 -22.59
C ARG A 215 10.01 30.04 -23.96
N PRO A 216 8.91 30.24 -24.70
CA PRO A 216 8.98 31.01 -25.94
C PRO A 216 9.58 32.38 -25.65
N ALA A 217 10.46 32.85 -26.54
CA ALA A 217 11.03 34.19 -26.45
C ALA A 217 9.89 35.20 -26.24
N TRP A 218 10.08 36.12 -25.29
CA TRP A 218 9.12 37.16 -24.93
C TRP A 218 8.54 37.81 -26.21
N GLY A 219 7.30 37.47 -26.55
CA GLY A 219 6.63 37.92 -27.78
C GLY A 219 5.88 36.87 -28.59
N GLN A 220 6.06 35.56 -28.33
CA GLN A 220 5.38 34.49 -29.10
C GLN A 220 4.22 33.80 -28.36
N HIS A 221 3.70 34.39 -27.27
CA HIS A 221 2.57 33.83 -26.54
C HIS A 221 1.22 34.27 -27.17
N PRO A 222 0.32 33.36 -27.57
CA PRO A 222 -0.95 33.71 -28.26
C PRO A 222 -1.90 34.59 -27.44
N LEU A 223 -1.70 34.67 -26.12
CA LEU A 223 -2.60 35.38 -25.18
C LEU A 223 -2.10 36.75 -24.71
N LEU A 224 -1.01 37.29 -25.27
CA LEU A 224 -0.48 38.62 -24.89
C LEU A 224 -0.61 39.69 -25.98
N CYS A 225 -1.51 39.51 -26.95
CA CYS A 225 -1.84 40.55 -27.92
C CYS A 225 -2.97 41.47 -27.41
N LEU A 226 -2.81 42.07 -26.23
CA LEU A 226 -3.80 43.00 -25.63
C LEU A 226 -3.35 44.47 -25.60
N ASN A 227 -2.25 44.84 -26.27
CA ASN A 227 -1.89 46.25 -26.37
C ASN A 227 -1.36 46.65 -27.76
N ARG A 228 -2.27 47.20 -28.58
CA ARG A 228 -2.14 47.49 -30.01
C ARG A 228 -1.34 48.76 -30.35
N ARG A 229 -0.36 49.18 -29.54
CA ARG A 229 0.27 50.52 -29.70
C ARG A 229 1.78 50.59 -29.95
N ARG A 230 2.51 49.49 -30.06
CA ARG A 230 3.93 49.52 -30.49
C ARG A 230 4.32 48.32 -31.34
N CYS A 231 3.77 48.22 -32.54
CA CYS A 231 4.42 47.48 -33.62
C CYS A 231 5.19 48.50 -34.47
N ARG A 232 6.53 48.53 -34.34
CA ARG A 232 7.41 49.03 -35.39
C ARG A 232 8.07 47.83 -36.05
N PRO A 233 8.10 47.73 -37.39
CA PRO A 233 8.85 46.70 -38.05
C PRO A 233 10.32 47.13 -38.09
N SER A 234 11.18 46.51 -37.30
CA SER A 234 12.62 46.56 -37.56
C SER A 234 13.08 45.22 -38.13
N ASN A 235 13.33 45.28 -39.42
CA ASN A 235 13.96 44.27 -40.26
C ASN A 235 15.42 44.02 -39.82
N ARG A 236 15.97 42.85 -40.21
CA ARG A 236 17.36 42.33 -40.05
C ARG A 236 17.62 41.59 -38.72
N TYR A 237 18.21 40.40 -38.66
CA TYR A 237 19.13 39.70 -39.56
C TYR A 237 18.84 38.18 -39.60
N ALA A 238 18.98 37.60 -40.80
CA ALA A 238 19.04 36.18 -41.03
C ALA A 238 20.40 35.61 -40.57
N TYR A 239 20.42 34.34 -40.12
CA TYR A 239 21.53 33.44 -40.42
C TYR A 239 20.98 32.08 -40.87
N ARG A 240 21.47 31.68 -42.05
CA ARG A 240 21.25 30.42 -42.76
C ARG A 240 21.78 29.23 -41.97
N TYR A 241 21.01 28.16 -41.90
CA TYR A 241 21.57 26.81 -41.77
C TYR A 241 21.83 26.24 -43.17
N ARG A 242 23.04 25.77 -43.44
CA ARG A 242 23.36 24.92 -44.60
C ARG A 242 24.18 23.71 -44.14
N THR A 243 23.63 22.52 -44.43
CA THR A 243 24.27 21.23 -44.79
C THR A 243 25.21 20.61 -43.74
N GLY A 244 24.93 19.46 -43.09
CA GLY A 244 24.73 18.10 -43.65
C GLY A 244 26.11 17.42 -43.92
N PRO A 245 26.30 16.07 -43.89
CA PRO A 245 25.36 14.96 -43.71
C PRO A 245 25.80 13.88 -42.67
N ARG A 246 24.97 12.83 -42.57
CA ARG A 246 25.10 11.59 -41.77
C ARG A 246 26.21 10.64 -42.24
N LEU A 247 26.55 9.68 -41.35
CA LEU A 247 26.75 8.21 -41.53
C LEU A 247 28.08 7.69 -40.90
N PRO A 248 28.28 6.37 -40.68
CA PRO A 248 27.53 5.48 -39.77
C PRO A 248 28.46 4.50 -38.98
N LEU A 249 27.92 3.86 -37.94
CA LEU A 249 27.88 2.40 -37.68
C LEU A 249 27.21 2.17 -36.32
#